data_AF-A0AAD5S2R1-F1
#
_entry.id   AF-A0AAD5S2R1-F1
#
_cell.length_a   1.000
_cell.length_b   1.000
_cell.length_c   1.000
_cell.angle_alpha   90.00
_cell.angle_beta   90.00
_cell.angle_gamma   90.00
#
_symmetry.space_group_name_H-M   'P 1'
#
loop_
_entity.id
_entity.type
_entity.pdbx_description
1 polymer ?
#
loop_
_entity_poly.entity_id
_entity_poly.type
_entity_poly.pdbx_seq_one_letter_code
_entity_poly.pdbx_strand_id
1 'polypeptide(L)'
;MSIEEDVNLLAVIIDCNPTAWARAAQSPDKPIHFTRVLEQLLVFINAHLALRFDNQLAVIASHVDESRFLYPPAPEEPPLESAAKKPANVYKHFKDVDDQVVAKLKKLVTEEAGTSSATTKMAASISLALS
;
A
#
# COMPACT_ATOMS: atom_id res chain seq x y z
N MET A 1 -27.00 -4.76 25.07
CA MET A 1 -25.62 -4.26 24.92
C MET A 1 -25.27 -4.45 23.45
N SER A 2 -25.72 -3.53 22.60
CA SER A 2 -25.50 -3.62 21.16
C SER A 2 -24.09 -3.14 20.91
N ILE A 3 -23.15 -4.07 20.91
CA ILE A 3 -21.81 -3.83 20.38
C ILE A 3 -22.07 -3.71 18.89
N GLU A 4 -22.20 -2.47 18.42
CA GLU A 4 -22.47 -2.16 17.03
C GLU A 4 -21.54 -2.99 16.15
N GLU A 5 -22.13 -3.70 15.19
CA GLU A 5 -21.46 -4.47 14.15
C GLU A 5 -20.77 -3.51 13.16
N ASP A 6 -19.93 -2.61 13.68
CA ASP A 6 -19.29 -1.59 12.88
C ASP A 6 -18.16 -2.21 12.06
N VAL A 7 -18.35 -2.16 10.75
CA VAL A 7 -17.32 -2.46 9.75
C VAL A 7 -16.19 -1.45 9.91
N ASN A 8 -14.97 -1.91 10.21
CA ASN A 8 -13.83 -1.02 10.40
C ASN A 8 -13.04 -0.89 9.09
N LEU A 9 -13.07 0.31 8.51
CA LEU A 9 -12.26 0.67 7.35
C LEU A 9 -10.90 1.25 7.81
N LEU A 10 -9.81 0.66 7.31
CA LEU A 10 -8.48 1.24 7.38
C LEU A 10 -8.09 1.79 6.01
N ALA A 11 -7.90 3.11 5.91
CA ALA A 11 -7.35 3.76 4.73
C ALA A 11 -5.87 4.12 4.96
N VAL A 12 -4.98 3.58 4.14
CA VAL A 12 -3.52 3.78 4.23
C VAL A 12 -3.06 4.55 2.99
N ILE A 13 -2.49 5.74 3.21
CA ILE A 13 -1.83 6.51 2.14
C ILE A 13 -0.33 6.35 2.29
N ILE A 14 0.34 5.85 1.26
CA ILE A 14 1.78 5.62 1.21
C ILE A 14 2.41 6.71 0.34
N ASP A 15 3.23 7.59 0.93
CA ASP A 15 4.07 8.48 0.15
C ASP A 15 5.18 7.67 -0.53
N CYS A 16 5.24 7.77 -1.86
CA CYS A 16 6.11 7.01 -2.73
C CYS A 16 7.14 7.91 -3.43
N ASN A 17 7.36 9.14 -2.97
CA ASN A 17 8.34 10.06 -3.58
C ASN A 17 9.77 9.48 -3.58
N PRO A 18 10.34 9.16 -4.76
CA PRO A 18 11.65 8.52 -4.84
C PRO A 18 12.77 9.38 -4.24
N THR A 19 12.72 10.70 -4.46
CA THR A 19 13.72 11.65 -3.96
C THR A 19 13.68 11.76 -2.44
N ALA A 20 12.48 11.77 -1.84
CA ALA A 20 12.34 11.80 -0.39
C ALA A 20 12.90 10.51 0.26
N TRP A 21 12.56 9.35 -0.29
CA TRP A 21 13.05 8.06 0.20
C TRP A 21 14.56 7.86 -0.02
N ALA A 22 15.12 8.35 -1.12
CA ALA A 22 16.57 8.33 -1.35
C ALA A 22 17.32 9.17 -0.30
N ARG A 23 16.80 10.35 0.04
CA ARG A 23 17.36 11.19 1.11
C ARG A 23 17.25 10.53 2.49
N ALA A 24 16.09 9.92 2.79
CA ALA A 24 15.88 9.22 4.05
C ALA A 24 16.82 8.00 4.21
N ALA A 25 17.12 7.30 3.12
CA ALA A 25 18.06 6.18 3.12
C ALA A 25 19.52 6.60 3.34
N GLN A 26 19.88 7.85 3.03
CA GLN A 26 21.23 8.40 3.21
C GLN A 26 21.42 9.14 4.54
N SER A 27 20.39 9.18 5.40
CA SER A 27 20.47 9.86 6.69
C SER A 27 21.55 9.23 7.59
N PRO A 28 22.52 10.00 8.11
CA PRO A 28 23.67 9.46 8.83
C PRO A 28 23.34 8.84 10.19
N ASP A 29 22.31 9.36 10.89
CA ASP A 29 21.95 8.88 12.23
C ASP A 29 21.04 7.65 12.18
N LYS A 30 20.09 7.64 11.23
CA LYS A 30 19.05 6.60 11.13
C LYS A 30 18.58 6.47 9.68
N PRO A 31 19.27 5.66 8.85
CA PRO A 31 18.83 5.41 7.49
C PRO A 31 17.52 4.64 7.48
N ILE A 32 16.56 5.10 6.66
CA ILE A 32 15.26 4.45 6.51
C ILE A 32 15.11 3.99 5.07
N HIS A 33 14.97 2.68 4.88
CA HIS A 33 14.75 2.08 3.56
C HIS A 33 13.27 1.83 3.35
N PHE A 34 12.77 2.24 2.18
CA PHE A 34 11.37 2.10 1.80
C PHE A 34 10.86 0.66 1.89
N THR A 35 11.63 -0.32 1.40
CA THR A 35 11.27 -1.75 1.45
C THR A 35 11.01 -2.24 2.88
N ARG A 36 11.83 -1.81 3.84
CA ARG A 36 11.66 -2.20 5.24
C ARG A 36 10.41 -1.58 5.86
N VAL A 37 10.11 -0.33 5.53
CA VAL A 37 8.86 0.33 5.96
C VAL A 37 7.65 -0.37 5.36
N LEU A 38 7.72 -0.74 4.08
CA LEU A 38 6.65 -1.47 3.40
C LEU A 38 6.39 -2.84 4.05
N GLU A 39 7.44 -3.62 4.35
CA GLU A 39 7.30 -4.90 5.05
C GLU A 39 6.58 -4.74 6.40
N GLN A 40 6.97 -3.74 7.20
CA GLN A 40 6.33 -3.45 8.48
C GLN A 40 4.89 -2.98 8.32
N LEU A 41 4.60 -2.21 7.27
CA LEU A 41 3.26 -1.75 6.95
C LEU A 41 2.35 -2.91 6.53
N LEU A 42 2.83 -3.85 5.74
CA LEU A 42 2.08 -5.06 5.37
C LEU A 42 1.78 -5.92 6.60
N VAL A 43 2.72 -6.05 7.55
CA VAL A 43 2.45 -6.71 8.84
C VAL A 43 1.34 -6.00 9.62
N PHE A 44 1.35 -4.67 9.65
CA PHE A 44 0.29 -3.87 10.29
C PHE A 44 -1.07 -4.05 9.60
N ILE A 45 -1.11 -4.01 8.26
CA ILE A 45 -2.32 -4.24 7.46
C ILE A 45 -2.86 -5.65 7.72
N ASN A 46 -2.01 -6.66 7.69
CA ASN A 46 -2.41 -8.04 7.95
C ASN A 46 -2.91 -8.22 9.39
N ALA A 47 -2.33 -7.54 10.37
CA ALA A 47 -2.84 -7.52 11.73
C ALA A 47 -4.24 -6.88 11.80
N HIS A 48 -4.48 -5.77 11.11
CA HIS A 48 -5.81 -5.15 11.01
C HIS A 48 -6.83 -6.12 10.40
N LEU A 49 -6.50 -6.76 9.27
CA LEU A 49 -7.38 -7.74 8.62
C LEU A 49 -7.58 -9.01 9.45
N ALA A 50 -6.67 -9.34 10.37
CA ALA A 50 -6.79 -10.49 11.27
C ALA A 50 -7.73 -10.24 12.45
N LEU A 51 -7.97 -8.98 12.84
CA LEU A 51 -8.82 -8.65 13.99
C LEU A 51 -10.28 -9.04 13.74
N ARG A 52 -10.78 -8.82 12.52
CA ARG A 52 -12.15 -9.21 12.10
C ARG A 52 -12.20 -9.52 10.61
N PHE A 53 -13.06 -10.46 10.24
CA PHE A 53 -13.22 -10.90 8.86
C PHE A 53 -13.88 -9.85 7.94
N ASP A 54 -14.63 -8.91 8.52
CA ASP A 54 -15.33 -7.84 7.83
C ASP A 54 -14.56 -6.51 7.84
N ASN A 55 -13.34 -6.49 8.38
CA ASN A 55 -12.48 -5.31 8.31
C ASN A 55 -12.16 -4.98 6.85
N GLN A 56 -12.35 -3.71 6.50
CA GLN A 56 -12.10 -3.20 5.16
C GLN A 56 -10.74 -2.49 5.10
N LEU A 57 -10.17 -2.47 3.91
CA LEU A 57 -8.87 -1.88 3.64
C LEU A 57 -8.91 -1.10 2.32
N ALA A 58 -8.35 0.10 2.36
CA ALA A 58 -7.98 0.86 1.18
C ALA A 58 -6.48 1.23 1.30
N VAL A 59 -5.69 0.97 0.27
CA VAL A 59 -4.28 1.35 0.19
C VAL A 59 -4.08 2.21 -1.03
N ILE A 60 -3.57 3.42 -0.84
CA ILE A 60 -3.39 4.44 -1.89
C ILE A 60 -1.92 4.82 -1.92
N ALA A 61 -1.32 4.80 -3.11
CA ALA A 61 -0.02 5.39 -3.34
C ALA A 61 -0.16 6.87 -3.66
N SER A 62 0.62 7.70 -2.97
CA SER A 62 0.85 9.09 -3.31
C SER A 62 2.21 9.19 -3.97
N HIS A 63 2.25 9.44 -5.28
CA HIS A 63 3.48 9.65 -6.02
C HIS A 63 3.61 11.12 -6.45
N VAL A 64 4.73 11.45 -7.10
CA VAL A 64 4.98 12.81 -7.60
C VAL A 64 4.05 13.16 -8.76
N ASP A 65 3.73 12.19 -9.63
CA ASP A 65 2.95 12.40 -10.85
C ASP A 65 1.52 11.90 -10.75
N GLU A 66 1.22 10.97 -9.86
CA GLU A 66 -0.15 10.49 -9.69
C GLU A 66 -0.49 10.07 -8.26
N SER A 67 -1.78 9.85 -8.02
CA SER A 67 -2.29 9.18 -6.82
C SER A 67 -3.18 8.04 -7.28
N ARG A 68 -2.96 6.84 -6.75
CA ARG A 68 -3.57 5.62 -7.27
C ARG A 68 -3.88 4.62 -6.17
N PHE A 69 -5.01 3.91 -6.32
CA PHE A 69 -5.31 2.75 -5.49
C PHE A 69 -4.36 1.58 -5.77
N LEU A 70 -3.62 1.19 -4.75
CA LEU A 70 -2.92 -0.09 -4.68
C LEU A 70 -3.90 -1.21 -4.32
N TYR A 71 -4.85 -0.93 -3.43
CA TYR A 71 -5.92 -1.84 -3.05
C TYR A 71 -7.18 -1.05 -2.65
N PRO A 72 -8.41 -1.50 -2.94
CA PRO A 72 -8.76 -2.67 -3.76
C PRO A 72 -8.32 -2.52 -5.23
N PRO A 73 -8.27 -3.62 -6.00
CA PRO A 73 -8.02 -3.54 -7.42
C PRO A 73 -9.16 -2.82 -8.14
N ALA A 74 -8.84 -2.11 -9.24
CA ALA A 74 -9.90 -1.51 -10.04
C ALA A 74 -10.73 -2.63 -10.68
N PRO A 75 -12.05 -2.45 -10.89
CA PRO A 75 -12.91 -3.50 -11.45
C PRO A 75 -12.46 -4.03 -12.82
N GLU A 76 -11.74 -3.21 -13.58
CA GLU A 76 -11.25 -3.51 -14.92
C GLU A 76 -9.85 -4.16 -14.93
N GLU A 77 -9.16 -4.24 -13.78
CA GLU A 77 -7.83 -4.84 -13.71
C GLU A 77 -7.93 -6.38 -13.68
N PRO A 78 -7.19 -7.08 -14.56
CA PRO A 78 -7.16 -8.53 -14.52
C PRO A 78 -6.61 -9.01 -13.17
N PRO A 79 -7.15 -10.10 -12.60
CA PRO A 79 -6.63 -10.68 -11.38
C PRO A 79 -5.14 -10.96 -11.54
N LEU A 80 -4.31 -10.47 -10.61
CA LEU A 80 -2.90 -10.81 -10.60
C LEU A 80 -2.78 -12.32 -10.35
N GLU A 81 -2.32 -13.06 -11.35
CA GLU A 81 -1.94 -14.45 -11.18
C GLU A 81 -0.77 -14.50 -10.20
N SER A 82 -1.02 -14.96 -8.98
CA SER A 82 0.01 -15.16 -7.95
C SER A 82 1.09 -16.10 -8.51
N ALA A 83 2.21 -15.54 -8.99
CA ALA A 83 3.32 -16.27 -9.59
C ALA A 83 4.05 -17.20 -8.59
N ALA A 84 3.83 -17.03 -7.28
CA ALA A 84 4.43 -17.86 -6.25
C ALA A 84 3.47 -18.96 -5.78
N LYS A 85 3.95 -20.22 -5.77
CA LYS A 85 3.26 -21.36 -5.14
C LYS A 85 2.90 -20.98 -3.70
N LYS A 86 1.62 -21.06 -3.36
CA LYS A 86 1.14 -20.78 -2.00
C LYS A 86 1.86 -21.65 -0.98
N PRO A 87 2.50 -21.08 0.05
CA PRO A 87 2.82 -21.84 1.24
C PRO A 87 1.50 -22.21 1.94
N ALA A 88 1.35 -23.48 2.31
CA ALA A 88 0.09 -24.06 2.80
C ALA A 88 -0.45 -23.42 4.10
N ASN A 89 0.37 -22.62 4.78
CA ASN A 89 0.11 -22.00 6.08
C ASN A 89 -0.22 -20.50 6.02
N VAL A 90 -0.36 -19.90 4.82
CA VAL A 90 -0.67 -18.45 4.70
C VAL A 90 -2.14 -18.24 4.36
N TYR A 91 -2.79 -17.36 5.12
CA TYR A 91 -4.16 -16.95 4.85
C TYR A 91 -4.25 -16.28 3.48
N LYS A 92 -5.11 -16.82 2.61
CA LYS A 92 -5.20 -16.43 1.19
C LYS A 92 -5.39 -14.93 1.01
N HIS A 93 -6.29 -14.34 1.80
CA HIS A 93 -6.64 -12.92 1.66
C HIS A 93 -5.44 -12.01 1.92
N PHE A 94 -4.64 -12.29 2.96
CA PHE A 94 -3.43 -11.51 3.27
C PHE A 94 -2.43 -11.58 2.13
N LYS A 95 -2.20 -12.78 1.60
CA LYS A 95 -1.31 -12.95 0.44
C LYS A 95 -1.81 -12.19 -0.79
N ASP A 96 -3.11 -12.27 -1.08
CA ASP A 96 -3.70 -11.60 -2.24
C ASP A 96 -3.60 -10.06 -2.11
N VAL A 97 -3.75 -9.52 -0.89
CA VAL A 97 -3.54 -8.08 -0.60
C VAL A 97 -2.07 -7.70 -0.72
N ASP A 98 -1.17 -8.43 -0.07
CA ASP A 98 0.27 -8.15 -0.07
C ASP A 98 0.85 -8.18 -1.49
N ASP A 99 0.54 -9.25 -2.26
CA ASP A 99 0.99 -9.42 -3.64
C ASP A 99 0.48 -8.27 -4.53
N GLN A 100 -0.78 -7.84 -4.35
CA GLN A 100 -1.36 -6.72 -5.10
C GLN A 100 -0.68 -5.39 -4.78
N VAL A 101 -0.54 -5.07 -3.49
CA VAL A 101 0.08 -3.82 -3.05
C VAL A 101 1.52 -3.73 -3.56
N VAL A 102 2.30 -4.80 -3.40
CA VAL A 102 3.70 -4.85 -3.85
C VAL A 102 3.80 -4.79 -5.37
N ALA A 103 2.97 -5.54 -6.11
CA ALA A 103 3.02 -5.55 -7.57
C ALA A 103 2.70 -4.18 -8.18
N LYS A 104 1.64 -3.52 -7.71
CA LYS A 104 1.24 -2.19 -8.20
C LYS A 104 2.23 -1.11 -7.81
N LEU A 105 2.74 -1.17 -6.58
CA LEU A 105 3.76 -0.23 -6.13
C LEU A 105 5.04 -0.37 -6.94
N LYS A 106 5.47 -1.61 -7.22
CA LYS A 106 6.63 -1.86 -8.09
C LYS A 106 6.40 -1.32 -9.50
N LYS A 107 5.19 -1.51 -10.05
CA LYS A 107 4.81 -0.96 -11.36
C LYS A 107 4.92 0.57 -11.36
N LEU A 108 4.33 1.23 -10.37
CA LEU A 108 4.36 2.70 -10.20
C LEU A 108 5.79 3.24 -10.13
N VAL A 109 6.64 2.65 -9.29
CA VAL A 109 8.04 3.10 -9.13
C VAL A 109 8.89 2.82 -10.37
N THR A 110 8.60 1.75 -11.12
CA THR A 110 9.37 1.41 -12.34
C THR A 110 8.97 2.26 -13.54
N GLU A 111 7.68 2.56 -13.69
CA GLU A 111 7.15 3.36 -14.80
C GLU A 111 7.57 4.84 -14.68
N GLU A 112 7.73 5.36 -13.46
CA GLU A 112 7.97 6.79 -13.21
C GLU A 112 9.36 7.09 -12.63
N ALA A 113 10.34 6.22 -12.86
CA ALA A 113 11.72 6.34 -12.36
C ALA A 113 12.47 7.62 -12.81
N GLY A 114 11.90 8.40 -13.72
CA GLY A 114 12.50 9.63 -14.28
C GLY A 114 12.01 10.94 -13.65
N THR A 115 10.94 10.92 -12.85
CA THR A 115 10.33 12.16 -12.37
C THR A 115 10.85 12.54 -10.99
N SER A 116 11.60 13.64 -10.93
CA SER A 116 12.08 14.21 -9.66
C SER A 116 11.26 15.43 -9.30
N SER A 117 10.38 15.29 -8.30
CA SER A 117 9.70 16.41 -7.65
C SER A 117 9.97 16.42 -6.15
N ALA A 118 10.06 17.62 -5.57
CA ALA A 118 10.16 17.78 -4.13
C ALA A 118 8.82 17.53 -3.40
N THR A 119 7.71 17.50 -4.13
CA THR A 119 6.36 17.38 -3.58
C THR A 119 5.63 16.17 -4.14
N THR A 120 4.80 15.57 -3.30
CA THR A 120 3.94 14.41 -3.63
C THR A 120 2.49 14.88 -3.78
N LYS A 121 1.67 14.19 -4.57
CA LYS A 121 0.23 14.49 -4.75
C LYS A 121 -0.64 14.09 -3.56
N MET A 122 -0.23 14.44 -2.34
CA MET A 122 -0.93 14.07 -1.09
C MET A 122 -2.40 14.55 -1.07
N ALA A 123 -2.67 15.76 -1.56
CA ALA A 123 -4.03 16.28 -1.62
C ALA A 123 -4.95 15.42 -2.49
N ALA A 124 -4.46 14.95 -3.65
CA ALA A 124 -5.22 14.05 -4.51
C ALA A 124 -5.45 12.69 -3.85
N SER A 125 -4.44 12.16 -3.15
CA SER A 125 -4.57 10.90 -2.41
C SER A 125 -5.60 10.96 -1.29
N ILE A 126 -5.66 12.07 -0.57
CA ILE A 126 -6.68 12.29 0.48
C ILE A 126 -8.08 12.41 -0.14
N SER A 127 -8.22 13.13 -1.25
CA SER A 127 -9.49 13.19 -1.98
C SER A 127 -9.96 11.81 -2.45
N LEU A 128 -9.05 10.97 -2.95
CA LEU A 128 -9.37 9.58 -3.32
C LEU A 128 -9.78 8.72 -2.12
N ALA A 129 -9.20 8.96 -0.95
CA ALA A 129 -9.55 8.21 0.26
C ALA A 129 -10.94 8.56 0.81
N LEU A 130 -11.47 9.73 0.46
CA LEU A 130 -12.73 10.29 0.99
C LEU A 130 -13.87 10.29 -0.05
N SER A 131 -13.59 9.99 -1.31
CA SER A 131 -14.59 9.92 -2.39
C SER A 131 -15.40 8.64 -2.35
#